data_AF-A0A940KST2-F1
#
_entry.id   AF-A0A940KST2-F1
#
_cell.length_a   1.000
_cell.length_b   1.000
_cell.length_c   1.000
_cell.angle_alpha   90.00
_cell.angle_beta   90.00
_cell.angle_gamma   90.00
#
_symmetry.space_group_name_H-M   'P 1'
#
loop_
_entity.id
_entity.type
_entity.pdbx_description
1 polymer ?
#
loop_
_entity_poly.entity_id
_entity_poly.type
_entity_poly.pdbx_seq_one_letter_code
_entity_poly.pdbx_strand_id
1 'polypeptide(L)' 'MKTIYTILFFLDLTVLILLAYLFLRLIDAGGHAWLMIAVSLGIVGSILLLGTFVGKYMRPHRGKD' A
#
# COMPACT_ATOMS: atom_id res chain seq x y z
N MET A 1 4.50 10.41 -17.58
CA MET A 1 5.00 10.34 -16.19
C MET A 1 3.87 10.27 -15.16
N LYS A 2 2.99 11.27 -15.04
CA LYS A 2 1.88 11.27 -14.04
C LYS A 2 0.97 10.02 -14.09
N THR A 3 0.52 9.62 -15.27
CA THR A 3 -0.40 8.47 -15.45
C THR A 3 0.15 7.15 -14.93
N ILE A 4 1.47 6.92 -15.07
CA ILE A 4 2.12 5.69 -14.58
C ILE A 4 2.05 5.63 -13.05
N TYR A 5 2.33 6.74 -12.36
CA TYR A 5 2.23 6.79 -10.89
C TYR A 5 0.78 6.66 -10.42
N THR A 6 -0.19 7.20 -11.15
CA THR A 6 -1.61 7.02 -10.85
C THR A 6 -2.02 5.54 -10.97
N ILE A 7 -1.61 4.85 -12.04
CA ILE A 7 -1.89 3.42 -12.21
C ILE A 7 -1.21 2.61 -11.10
N LEU A 8 0.05 2.91 -10.78
CA LEU A 8 0.78 2.23 -9.69
C LEU A 8 0.13 2.47 -8.32
N PHE A 9 -0.39 3.67 -8.07
CA PHE A 9 -1.13 3.98 -6.85
C PHE A 9 -2.41 3.13 -6.72
N PHE A 10 -3.22 3.05 -7.79
CA PHE A 10 -4.44 2.24 -7.76
C PHE A 10 -4.15 0.74 -7.68
N LEU A 11 -3.07 0.30 -8.31
CA LEU A 11 -2.61 -1.09 -8.21
C LEU A 11 -2.18 -1.41 -6.77
N ASP A 12 -1.35 -0.58 -6.16
CA ASP A 12 -0.91 -0.75 -4.77
C ASP A 12 -2.09 -0.68 -3.78
N LEU A 13 -3.05 0.22 -4.02
CA LEU A 13 -4.29 0.29 -3.23
C LEU A 13 -5.09 -1.02 -3.31
N THR A 14 -5.16 -1.64 -4.49
CA THR A 14 -5.85 -2.93 -4.68
C THR A 14 -5.11 -4.05 -3.93
N VAL A 15 -3.79 -4.06 -3.98
CA VAL A 15 -2.94 -5.00 -3.24
C VAL A 15 -3.13 -4.82 -1.73
N LEU A 16 -3.19 -3.57 -1.25
CA LEU A 16 -3.41 -3.26 0.17
C LEU A 16 -4.77 -3.78 0.67
N ILE A 17 -5.83 -3.61 -0.12
CA ILE A 17 -7.17 -4.15 0.20
C ILE A 17 -7.12 -5.69 0.26
N LEU A 18 -6.44 -6.32 -0.69
CA LEU A 18 -6.30 -7.78 -0.72
C LEU A 18 -5.52 -8.30 0.49
N LEU A 19 -4.42 -7.65 0.85
CA LEU A 19 -3.62 -7.97 2.03
C LEU A 19 -4.41 -7.78 3.32
N ALA A 20 -5.19 -6.70 3.43
CA ALA A 20 -6.06 -6.47 4.58
C ALA A 20 -7.14 -7.56 4.70
N TYR A 21 -7.78 -7.94 3.59
CA TYR A 21 -8.73 -9.05 3.58
C TYR A 21 -8.08 -10.37 3.99
N LEU A 22 -6.91 -10.69 3.43
CA LEU A 22 -6.14 -11.89 3.80
C LEU A 22 -5.77 -11.88 5.28
N PHE A 23 -5.35 -10.73 5.80
CA PHE A 23 -4.99 -10.58 7.21
C PHE A 23 -6.17 -10.87 8.14
N LEU A 24 -7.33 -10.25 7.87
CA LEU A 24 -8.55 -10.48 8.64
C LEU A 24 -8.99 -11.95 8.56
N ARG A 25 -8.96 -12.54 7.36
CA ARG A 25 -9.28 -13.96 7.18
C ARG A 25 -8.31 -14.88 7.92
N LEU A 26 -7.04 -14.51 8.00
CA LEU A 26 -6.02 -15.28 8.70
C LEU A 26 -6.19 -15.22 10.22
N ILE A 27 -6.65 -14.07 10.75
CA ILE A 27 -7.03 -13.93 12.15
C ILE A 27 -8.24 -14.82 12.45
N ASP A 28 -9.30 -14.74 11.64
CA ASP A 28 -10.53 -15.51 11.84
C ASP A 28 -10.29 -17.02 11.77
N ALA A 29 -9.38 -17.47 10.90
CA ALA A 29 -9.02 -18.88 10.76
C ALA A 29 -8.06 -19.40 11.84
N GLY A 30 -7.60 -18.55 12.77
CA GLY A 30 -6.56 -18.91 13.75
C GLY A 30 -5.24 -19.30 13.08
N GLY A 31 -4.92 -18.66 11.95
CA GLY A 31 -3.80 -19.01 11.08
C GLY A 31 -2.43 -18.85 11.73
N HIS A 32 -1.39 -19.33 11.05
CA HIS A 32 -0.03 -19.31 11.58
C HIS A 32 0.48 -17.87 11.82
N ALA A 33 0.99 -17.62 13.04
CA ALA A 33 1.54 -16.32 13.45
C ALA A 33 2.64 -15.79 12.51
N TRP A 34 3.48 -16.67 11.96
CA TRP A 34 4.48 -16.30 10.96
C TRP A 34 3.88 -15.69 9.69
N LEU A 35 2.75 -16.23 9.26
CA LEU A 35 2.06 -15.78 8.06
C LEU A 35 1.35 -14.45 8.33
N MET A 36 0.83 -14.24 9.56
CA MET A 36 0.32 -12.94 10.00
C MET A 36 1.42 -11.86 9.97
N ILE A 37 2.62 -12.16 10.49
CA ILE A 37 3.75 -11.20 10.49
C ILE A 37 4.13 -10.83 9.06
N ALA A 38 4.23 -11.82 8.16
CA ALA A 38 4.56 -11.57 6.75
C ALA A 38 3.51 -10.67 6.06
N VAL A 39 2.22 -10.93 6.29
CA VAL A 39 1.13 -10.11 5.74
C VAL A 39 1.16 -8.70 6.33
N SER A 40 1.40 -8.55 7.64
CA SER A 40 1.55 -7.25 8.29
C SER A 40 2.70 -6.42 7.69
N LEU A 41 3.85 -7.05 7.42
CA LEU A 41 4.97 -6.38 6.75
C LEU A 41 4.60 -5.93 5.33
N GLY A 42 3.84 -6.75 4.60
CA GLY A 42 3.30 -6.39 3.29
C GLY A 42 2.39 -5.16 3.34
N ILE A 43 1.49 -5.10 4.33
CA ILE A 43 0.59 -3.96 4.56
C ILE A 43 1.41 -2.68 4.82
N VAL A 44 2.39 -2.74 5.72
CA VAL A 44 3.27 -1.60 6.03
C VAL A 44 4.02 -1.15 4.77
N GLY A 45 4.54 -2.10 3.98
CA GLY A 45 5.21 -1.82 2.71
C GLY A 45 4.32 -1.08 1.71
N SER A 46 3.09 -1.54 1.50
CA SER A 46 2.13 -0.85 0.62
C SER A 46 1.79 0.54 1.15
N ILE A 47 1.60 0.74 2.46
CA ILE A 47 1.34 2.08 3.03
C ILE A 47 2.50 3.06 2.73
N LEU A 48 3.75 2.61 2.85
CA LEU A 48 4.92 3.43 2.52
C LEU A 48 5.01 3.76 1.02
N LEU A 49 4.68 2.81 0.15
CA LEU A 49 4.58 3.00 -1.30
C LEU A 49 3.50 4.03 -1.64
N LEU A 50 2.31 3.88 -1.07
CA LEU A 50 1.22 4.84 -1.13
C LEU A 50 1.67 6.25 -0.72
N GLY A 51 2.33 6.39 0.42
CA GLY A 51 2.89 7.67 0.88
C GLY A 51 3.90 8.26 -0.10
N THR A 52 4.73 7.42 -0.73
CA THR A 52 5.71 7.85 -1.74
C THR A 52 5.03 8.32 -3.02
N PHE A 53 4.00 7.61 -3.50
CA PHE A 53 3.24 8.02 -4.67
C PHE A 53 2.44 9.28 -4.42
N VAL A 54 1.79 9.40 -3.26
CA VAL A 54 1.08 10.61 -2.83
C VAL A 54 2.06 11.77 -2.73
N GLY A 55 3.19 11.61 -2.06
CA GLY A 55 4.20 12.67 -1.93
C GLY A 55 4.76 13.12 -3.28
N LYS A 56 4.94 12.20 -4.23
CA LYS A 56 5.42 12.52 -5.58
C LYS A 56 4.34 13.13 -6.48
N TYR A 57 3.07 12.78 -6.27
CA TYR A 57 1.94 13.26 -7.06
C TYR A 57 1.36 14.59 -6.52
N MET A 58 1.27 14.73 -5.20
CA MET A 58 0.78 15.91 -4.49
C MET A 58 1.87 16.93 -4.18
N ARG A 59 3.16 16.66 -4.46
CA ARG A 59 4.17 17.74 -4.39
C ARG A 59 3.64 18.86 -5.28
N PRO A 60 3.22 20.00 -4.70
CA PRO A 60 2.90 21.15 -5.52
C PRO A 60 4.17 21.42 -6.31
N HIS A 61 4.03 21.88 -7.55
CA HIS A 61 5.13 22.66 -8.11
C HIS A 61 5.24 23.84 -7.15
N ARG A 62 6.04 23.71 -6.08
CA ARG A 62 6.43 24.83 -5.25
C ARG A 62 7.21 25.65 -6.24
N GLY A 63 6.51 26.63 -6.80
CA GLY A 63 7.03 27.54 -7.79
C GLY A 63 8.38 27.98 -7.27
N LYS A 64 9.39 27.79 -8.12
CA LYS A 64 10.42 28.80 -8.21
C LYS A 64 9.70 30.05 -8.72
N ASP A 65 9.23 30.86 -7.80
CA ASP A 65 9.06 32.30 -7.96
C ASP A 65 9.50 32.94 -6.64
#